data_AF-A0A1B6HAV1-F1
#
_entry.id   AF-A0A1B6HAV1-F1
#
_cell.length_a   1.000
_cell.length_b   1.000
_cell.length_c   1.000
_cell.angle_alpha   90.00
_cell.angle_beta   90.00
_cell.angle_gamma   90.00
#
_symmetry.space_group_name_H-M   'P 1'
#
loop_
_entity.id
_entity.type
_entity.pdbx_description
1 polymer ?
#
loop_
_entity_poly.entity_id
_entity_poly.type
_entity_poly.pdbx_seq_one_letter_code
_entity_poly.pdbx_strand_id
1 'polypeptide(L)'
;TDQSEQKLVSLAFDVARGVAELKLTETELALYSAVVLLSPDRQGLKGLAEITRLGQACLRALRTELERNHTMPIKGDVTVCDALMNKIPTLRDLSMLHMEALAKFKRTTPHLEFPALHKELFSVDS
;
A
#
# COMPACT_ATOMS: atom_id res chain seq x y z
N THR A 1 -23.38 11.73 -1.37
CA THR A 1 -22.00 11.45 -0.93
C THR A 1 -21.07 11.88 -2.04
N ASP A 2 -19.90 12.45 -1.72
CA ASP A 2 -18.95 12.89 -2.75
C ASP A 2 -18.42 11.69 -3.56
N GLN A 3 -18.31 11.85 -4.88
CA GLN A 3 -17.83 10.81 -5.79
C GLN A 3 -16.39 10.35 -5.47
N SER A 4 -15.53 11.26 -5.01
CA SER A 4 -14.15 10.96 -4.60
C SER A 4 -14.10 10.15 -3.30
N GLU A 5 -14.92 10.50 -2.31
CA GLU A 5 -15.04 9.77 -1.04
C GLU A 5 -15.59 8.36 -1.27
N GLN A 6 -16.59 8.22 -2.16
CA GLN A 6 -17.11 6.89 -2.55
C GLN A 6 -16.03 6.05 -3.26
N LYS A 7 -15.24 6.66 -4.14
CA LYS A 7 -14.13 5.99 -4.84
C LYS A 7 -13.05 5.53 -3.85
N LEU A 8 -12.67 6.38 -2.89
CA LEU A 8 -11.72 6.05 -1.82
C LEU A 8 -12.19 4.82 -1.04
N VAL A 9 -13.43 4.83 -0.56
CA VAL A 9 -14.00 3.73 0.22
C VAL A 9 -14.05 2.45 -0.61
N SER A 10 -14.58 2.51 -1.85
CA SER A 10 -14.63 1.34 -2.74
C SER A 10 -13.24 0.75 -2.96
N LEU A 11 -12.25 1.59 -3.30
CA LEU A 11 -10.89 1.13 -3.57
C LEU A 11 -10.24 0.51 -2.34
N ALA A 12 -10.49 1.05 -1.15
CA ALA A 12 -10.00 0.47 0.11
C ALA A 12 -10.54 -0.96 0.31
N PHE A 13 -11.85 -1.15 0.10
CA PHE A 13 -12.48 -2.47 0.21
C PHE A 13 -12.02 -3.43 -0.88
N ASP A 14 -11.81 -2.96 -2.12
CA ASP A 14 -11.36 -3.79 -3.23
C ASP A 14 -9.91 -4.28 -3.03
N VAL A 15 -9.04 -3.40 -2.52
CA VAL A 15 -7.68 -3.77 -2.13
C VAL A 15 -7.71 -4.78 -0.99
N ALA A 16 -8.44 -4.48 0.10
CA ALA A 16 -8.52 -5.36 1.27
C ALA A 16 -9.06 -6.75 0.91
N ARG A 17 -10.16 -6.81 0.16
CA ARG A 17 -10.75 -8.05 -0.34
C ARG A 17 -9.76 -8.82 -1.20
N GLY A 18 -9.16 -8.16 -2.18
CA GLY A 18 -8.25 -8.83 -3.10
C GLY A 18 -6.93 -9.27 -2.46
N VAL A 19 -6.52 -8.71 -1.31
CA VAL A 19 -5.40 -9.25 -0.51
C VAL A 19 -5.88 -10.45 0.33
N ALA A 20 -7.05 -10.34 0.96
CA ALA A 20 -7.61 -11.42 1.79
C ALA A 20 -7.89 -12.70 0.99
N GLU A 21 -8.36 -12.57 -0.26
CA GLU A 21 -8.61 -13.69 -1.17
C GLU A 21 -7.35 -14.50 -1.52
N LEU A 22 -6.16 -13.90 -1.40
CA LEU A 22 -4.89 -14.59 -1.60
C LEU A 22 -4.50 -15.49 -0.42
N LYS A 23 -5.22 -15.41 0.71
CA LYS A 23 -5.04 -16.26 1.90
C LYS A 23 -3.58 -16.33 2.35
N LEU A 24 -2.93 -15.19 2.39
CA LEU A 24 -1.54 -15.08 2.81
C LEU A 24 -1.37 -15.54 4.26
N THR A 25 -0.23 -16.16 4.55
CA THR A 25 0.22 -16.36 5.93
C THR A 25 0.61 -15.03 6.56
N GLU A 26 0.73 -14.98 7.89
CA GLU A 26 1.21 -13.78 8.59
C GLU A 26 2.61 -13.36 8.12
N THR A 27 3.49 -14.34 7.87
CA THR A 27 4.84 -14.11 7.35
C THR A 27 4.81 -13.46 5.96
N GLU A 28 3.98 -13.97 5.06
CA GLU A 28 3.85 -13.44 3.70
C GLU A 28 3.27 -12.02 3.72
N LEU A 29 2.25 -11.78 4.55
CA LEU A 29 1.67 -10.45 4.71
C LEU A 29 2.71 -9.47 5.27
N ALA A 30 3.49 -9.85 6.28
CA ALA A 30 4.55 -9.03 6.85
C ALA A 30 5.64 -8.69 5.81
N LEU A 31 6.06 -9.68 5.01
CA LEU A 31 7.04 -9.48 3.93
C LEU A 31 6.48 -8.57 2.83
N TYR A 32 5.21 -8.74 2.45
CA TYR A 32 4.54 -7.85 1.50
C TYR A 32 4.44 -6.42 2.03
N SER A 33 4.06 -6.24 3.29
CA SER A 33 4.07 -4.91 3.95
C SER A 33 5.46 -4.29 3.95
N ALA A 34 6.53 -5.07 4.19
CA ALA A 34 7.90 -4.59 4.11
C ALA A 34 8.28 -4.14 2.69
N VAL A 35 7.87 -4.87 1.65
CA VAL A 35 8.09 -4.48 0.25
C VAL A 35 7.37 -3.17 -0.08
N VAL A 36 6.12 -2.98 0.38
CA VAL A 36 5.38 -1.72 0.22
C VAL A 36 6.04 -0.57 0.99
N LEU A 37 6.55 -0.85 2.19
CA LEU A 37 7.23 0.15 3.03
C LEU A 37 8.56 0.62 2.40
N LEU A 38 9.34 -0.32 1.86
CA LEU A 38 10.68 -0.08 1.28
C LEU A 38 10.60 0.37 -0.19
N SER A 39 9.71 1.30 -0.49
CA SER A 39 9.59 1.88 -1.83
C SER A 39 10.65 2.97 -2.03
N PRO A 40 11.54 2.85 -3.04
CA PRO A 40 12.61 3.82 -3.29
C PRO A 40 12.11 5.12 -3.94
N ASP A 41 10.84 5.15 -4.36
CA ASP A 41 10.25 6.27 -5.12
C ASP A 41 9.75 7.41 -4.21
N ARG A 42 9.99 7.33 -2.89
CA ARG A 42 9.57 8.36 -1.94
C ARG A 42 10.50 9.56 -2.02
N GLN A 43 9.91 10.75 -2.05
CA GLN A 43 10.67 12.00 -2.08
C GLN A 43 11.46 12.21 -0.78
N GLY A 44 12.64 12.80 -0.88
CA GLY A 44 13.47 13.13 0.28
C GLY A 44 14.24 11.96 0.90
N LEU A 45 14.20 10.77 0.31
CA LEU A 45 14.95 9.62 0.81
C LEU A 45 16.47 9.84 0.73
N LYS A 46 17.16 9.43 1.80
CA LYS A 46 18.61 9.28 1.87
C LYS A 46 18.94 7.79 1.93
N GLY A 47 20.09 7.37 1.40
CA GLY A 47 20.49 5.95 1.41
C GLY A 47 19.66 5.07 0.46
N LEU A 48 19.38 5.57 -0.75
CA LEU A 48 18.58 4.86 -1.75
C LEU A 48 19.16 3.47 -2.10
N ALA A 49 20.48 3.33 -2.09
CA ALA A 49 21.15 2.06 -2.37
C ALA A 49 20.82 1.01 -1.30
N GLU A 50 20.89 1.39 -0.03
CA GLU A 50 20.58 0.53 1.11
C GLU A 50 19.11 0.15 1.15
N ILE A 51 18.21 1.13 0.93
CA ILE A 51 16.76 0.91 0.87
C ILE A 51 16.42 -0.05 -0.26
N THR A 52 16.98 0.17 -1.45
CA THR A 52 16.76 -0.69 -2.62
C THR A 52 17.26 -2.11 -2.35
N ARG A 53 18.47 -2.24 -1.79
CA ARG A 53 19.04 -3.55 -1.44
C ARG A 53 18.18 -4.31 -0.43
N LEU A 54 17.67 -3.62 0.59
CA LEU A 54 16.79 -4.22 1.60
C LEU A 54 15.42 -4.59 1.00
N GLY A 55 14.83 -3.71 0.19
CA GLY A 55 13.56 -3.99 -0.50
C GLY A 55 13.67 -5.21 -1.43
N GLN A 56 14.78 -5.35 -2.17
CA GLN A 56 15.05 -6.53 -2.97
C GLN A 56 15.24 -7.79 -2.12
N ALA A 57 15.86 -7.70 -0.94
CA ALA A 57 15.99 -8.82 -0.03
C ALA A 57 14.62 -9.27 0.51
N CYS A 58 13.76 -8.34 0.92
CA CYS A 58 12.39 -8.62 1.33
C CYS A 58 11.56 -9.24 0.19
N LEU A 59 11.70 -8.74 -1.05
CA LEU A 59 11.00 -9.30 -2.21
C LEU A 59 11.45 -10.73 -2.52
N ARG A 60 12.76 -11.03 -2.42
CA ARG A 60 13.26 -12.40 -2.57
C ARG A 60 12.70 -13.33 -1.50
N ALA A 61 12.73 -12.90 -0.24
CA ALA A 61 12.15 -13.67 0.86
C ALA A 61 10.64 -13.92 0.65
N LEU A 62 9.90 -12.89 0.21
CA LEU A 62 8.48 -13.00 -0.12
C LEU A 62 8.25 -14.06 -1.21
N ARG A 63 9.02 -14.02 -2.30
CA ARG A 63 8.92 -15.01 -3.38
C ARG A 63 9.18 -16.42 -2.88
N THR A 64 10.22 -16.63 -2.08
CA THR A 64 10.53 -17.94 -1.51
C THR A 64 9.41 -18.47 -0.62
N GLU A 65 8.82 -17.65 0.25
CA GLU A 65 7.70 -18.10 1.08
C GLU A 65 6.44 -18.39 0.24
N LEU A 66 6.16 -17.54 -0.75
CA LEU A 66 5.03 -17.76 -1.66
C LEU A 66 5.18 -19.03 -2.50
N GLU A 67 6.38 -19.34 -3.00
CA GLU A 67 6.66 -20.57 -3.74
C GLU A 67 6.45 -21.83 -2.89
N ARG A 68 6.61 -21.74 -1.57
CA ARG A 68 6.41 -22.86 -0.64
C ARG A 68 4.93 -23.09 -0.32
N ASN A 69 4.15 -22.01 -0.18
CA ASN A 69 2.76 -22.09 0.28
C ASN A 69 1.73 -22.00 -0.86
N HIS A 70 2.09 -21.42 -2.00
CA HIS A 70 1.21 -21.15 -3.15
C HIS A 70 1.79 -21.72 -4.45
N THR A 71 1.95 -23.04 -4.50
CA THR A 71 2.67 -23.74 -5.59
C THR A 71 1.98 -23.69 -6.96
N MET A 72 0.68 -23.37 -6.99
CA MET A 72 -0.11 -23.32 -8.21
C MET A 72 -0.44 -21.85 -8.58
N PRO A 73 -0.36 -21.48 -9.88
CA PRO A 73 -0.80 -20.17 -10.34
C PRO A 73 -2.29 -19.92 -10.06
N ILE A 74 -2.65 -18.64 -9.90
CA ILE A 74 -4.05 -18.21 -9.73
C ILE A 74 -4.82 -18.41 -11.04
N LYS A 75 -4.20 -18.04 -12.17
CA LYS A 75 -4.79 -18.11 -13.51
C LYS A 75 -3.70 -18.08 -14.58
N GLY A 76 -3.65 -19.09 -15.44
CA GLY A 76 -2.59 -19.21 -16.44
C GLY A 76 -1.23 -19.23 -15.74
N ASP A 77 -0.32 -18.33 -16.12
CA ASP A 77 1.01 -18.18 -15.51
C ASP A 77 1.05 -17.11 -14.40
N VAL A 78 -0.09 -16.52 -14.02
CA VAL A 78 -0.13 -15.46 -12.99
C VAL A 78 0.01 -16.06 -11.60
N THR A 79 1.10 -15.73 -10.92
CA THR A 79 1.37 -16.19 -9.56
C THR A 79 0.74 -15.28 -8.50
N VAL A 80 0.71 -15.73 -7.24
CA VAL A 80 0.33 -14.89 -6.10
C VAL A 80 1.28 -13.69 -5.95
N CYS A 81 2.58 -13.88 -6.23
CA CYS A 81 3.54 -12.78 -6.20
C CYS A 81 3.18 -11.70 -7.22
N ASP A 82 2.81 -12.07 -8.45
CA ASP A 82 2.42 -11.11 -9.49
C ASP A 82 1.15 -10.35 -9.10
N ALA A 83 0.16 -11.06 -8.55
CA ALA A 83 -1.07 -10.44 -8.04
C ALA A 83 -0.79 -9.42 -6.92
N LEU A 84 0.15 -9.70 -6.02
CA LEU A 84 0.56 -8.77 -4.96
C LEU A 84 1.30 -7.55 -5.50
N MET A 85 2.24 -7.74 -6.43
CA MET A 85 3.00 -6.64 -7.02
C MET A 85 2.08 -5.70 -7.81
N ASN A 86 1.09 -6.25 -8.52
CA ASN A 86 0.10 -5.47 -9.27
C ASN A 86 -0.83 -4.61 -8.37
N LYS A 87 -0.92 -4.89 -7.07
CA LYS A 87 -1.69 -4.06 -6.12
C LYS A 87 -0.92 -2.84 -5.60
N ILE A 88 0.40 -2.80 -5.72
CA ILE A 88 1.21 -1.69 -5.19
C ILE A 88 0.83 -0.35 -5.84
N PRO A 89 0.64 -0.22 -7.16
CA PRO A 89 0.14 1.01 -7.77
C PRO A 89 -1.23 1.41 -7.20
N THR A 90 -2.15 0.46 -7.00
CA THR A 90 -3.47 0.72 -6.41
C THR A 90 -3.38 1.24 -4.96
N LEU A 91 -2.42 0.77 -4.17
CA LEU A 91 -2.16 1.31 -2.84
C LEU A 91 -1.69 2.77 -2.88
N ARG A 92 -0.90 3.15 -3.91
CA ARG A 92 -0.51 4.55 -4.12
C ARG A 92 -1.71 5.41 -4.49
N ASP A 93 -2.57 4.92 -5.39
CA ASP A 93 -3.82 5.60 -5.74
C ASP A 93 -4.73 5.79 -4.54
N LEU A 94 -4.83 4.78 -3.67
CA LEU A 94 -5.58 4.86 -2.43
C LEU A 94 -5.04 5.96 -1.50
N SER A 95 -3.71 6.06 -1.39
CA SER A 95 -3.05 7.13 -0.62
C SER A 95 -3.35 8.52 -1.19
N MET A 96 -3.36 8.67 -2.51
CA MET A 96 -3.70 9.96 -3.16
C MET A 96 -5.15 10.36 -2.90
N LEU A 97 -6.10 9.43 -3.09
CA LEU A 97 -7.51 9.67 -2.80
C LEU A 97 -7.76 10.02 -1.33
N HIS A 98 -7.03 9.38 -0.41
CA HIS A 98 -7.08 9.70 1.01
C HIS A 98 -6.63 11.15 1.28
N MET A 99 -5.52 11.57 0.68
CA MET A 99 -5.01 12.94 0.82
C MET A 99 -5.99 13.98 0.25
N GLU A 100 -6.62 13.71 -0.90
CA GLU A 100 -7.64 14.58 -1.49
C GLU A 100 -8.88 14.72 -0.59
N ALA A 101 -9.38 13.59 -0.08
CA ALA A 101 -10.53 13.58 0.84
C ALA A 101 -10.21 14.33 2.13
N LEU A 102 -9.03 14.13 2.71
CA LEU A 102 -8.57 14.84 3.90
C LEU A 102 -8.43 16.35 3.67
N ALA A 103 -7.85 16.74 2.53
CA ALA A 103 -7.70 18.14 2.14
C ALA A 103 -9.07 18.84 2.04
N LYS A 104 -10.04 18.19 1.41
CA LYS A 104 -11.41 18.68 1.32
C LYS A 104 -12.05 18.79 2.70
N PHE A 105 -11.92 17.76 3.52
CA PHE A 105 -12.49 17.73 4.87
C PHE A 105 -11.95 18.87 5.75
N LYS A 106 -10.64 19.14 5.72
CA LYS A 106 -10.02 20.28 6.42
C LYS A 106 -10.62 21.63 5.97
N ARG A 107 -10.86 21.81 4.66
CA ARG A 107 -11.50 23.04 4.13
C ARG A 107 -12.94 23.20 4.60
N THR A 108 -13.70 22.11 4.69
CA THR A 108 -15.11 22.16 5.09
C THR A 108 -15.32 22.17 6.60
N THR A 109 -14.31 21.79 7.39
CA THR A 109 -14.38 21.70 8.86
C THR A 109 -13.17 22.38 9.54
N PRO A 110 -12.96 23.70 9.33
CA PRO A 110 -11.74 24.39 9.75
C PRO A 110 -11.53 24.45 11.28
N HIS A 111 -12.58 24.20 12.08
CA HIS A 111 -12.50 24.21 13.55
C HIS A 111 -12.08 22.87 14.13
N LEU A 112 -12.01 21.81 13.32
CA LEU A 112 -11.67 20.48 13.80
C LEU A 112 -10.16 20.31 13.84
N GLU A 113 -9.63 20.09 15.05
CA GLU A 113 -8.22 19.84 15.28
C GLU A 113 -7.88 18.36 15.16
N PHE A 114 -6.98 18.04 14.23
CA PHE A 114 -6.40 16.71 14.11
C PHE A 114 -5.32 16.48 15.16
N PRO A 115 -5.13 15.23 15.66
CA PRO A 115 -4.00 14.88 16.49
C PRO A 115 -2.65 15.24 15.86
N ALA A 116 -1.66 15.60 16.67
CA ALA A 116 -0.37 16.13 16.20
C ALA A 116 0.32 15.20 15.18
N LEU A 117 0.43 13.91 15.47
CA LEU A 117 1.06 12.93 14.56
C LEU A 117 0.30 12.79 13.24
N HIS A 118 -1.03 12.87 13.26
CA HIS A 118 -1.83 12.82 12.04
C HIS A 118 -1.57 14.04 11.15
N LYS A 119 -1.40 15.23 11.76
CA LYS A 119 -1.04 16.46 11.02
C LYS A 119 0.33 16.36 10.38
N GLU A 120 1.31 15.76 11.07
CA GLU A 120 2.65 15.54 10.56
C GLU A 120 2.67 14.56 9.38
N LEU A 121 2.00 13.41 9.51
CA LEU A 121 1.99 12.37 8.47
C LEU A 121 1.19 12.74 7.22
N PHE A 122 0.12 13.53 7.37
CA PHE A 122 -0.80 13.88 6.30
C PHE A 122 -0.90 15.40 6.11
N SER A 123 0.22 16.09 6.24
CA SER A 123 0.27 17.52 5.96
C SER A 123 -0.10 17.74 4.50
N VAL A 124 -1.07 18.63 4.27
CA VAL A 124 -1.58 18.97 2.93
C VAL A 124 -0.79 20.16 2.35
N ASP A 125 0.14 20.70 3.13
CA ASP A 125 0.92 21.91 2.84
C ASP A 125 2.34 21.57 2.31
N SER A 126 2.50 20.45 1.61
CA SER A 126 3.74 20.06 0.91
C SER A 126 3.59 20.16 -0.61
#